data_AF-A0A0G0HXW9-F1
#
_entry.id   AF-A0A0G0HXW9-F1
#
_cell.length_a   1.000
_cell.length_b   1.000
_cell.length_c   1.000
_cell.angle_alpha   90.00
_cell.angle_beta   90.00
_cell.angle_gamma   90.00
#
_symmetry.space_group_name_H-M   'P 1'
#
loop_
_entity.id
_entity.type
_entity.pdbx_description
1 polymer ?
#
loop_
_entity_poly.entity_id
_entity_poly.type
_entity_poly.pdbx_seq_one_letter_code
_entity_poly.pdbx_strand_id
1 'polypeptide(L)'
;MAAQNESLKAQIEEKNSLLAQSQAKSSELLSALRQNKTLQSQLDAAIITWINAHMGDIVNSGPVARGSIIGYVYPGTSACSTGAHLHFGIDTRTSGTFSASVDPFAGYLVWGESSGIISSYDGWNYPYVRSNKYQVPIAGTVIMTQDYHNGRAIDLSRPTGAANAPVLSAYGGTLYRGVDSCHQNYAIVVQSDGKRSIYVHLK
;
A
#
# COMPACT_ATOMS: atom_id res chain seq x y z
N MET A 1 15.00 19.40 -53.61
CA MET A 1 15.57 20.04 -52.41
C MET A 1 14.58 20.93 -51.67
N ALA A 2 13.84 21.84 -52.32
CA ALA A 2 12.87 22.71 -51.64
C ALA A 2 11.72 21.96 -50.90
N ALA A 3 11.05 21.02 -51.56
CA ALA A 3 9.97 20.22 -50.94
C ALA A 3 10.45 19.35 -49.76
N GLN A 4 11.70 18.90 -49.80
CA GLN A 4 12.31 18.09 -48.73
C GLN A 4 12.63 18.95 -47.51
N ASN A 5 13.02 20.21 -47.71
CA ASN A 5 13.24 21.18 -46.63
C ASN A 5 11.94 21.67 -46.00
N GLU A 6 10.86 21.83 -46.77
CA GLU A 6 9.52 22.16 -46.23
C GLU A 6 8.93 21.00 -45.41
N SER A 7 9.06 19.77 -45.91
CA SER A 7 8.68 18.57 -45.16
C SER A 7 9.46 18.43 -43.85
N LEU A 8 10.76 18.76 -43.83
CA LEU A 8 11.57 18.71 -42.61
C LEU A 8 11.13 19.77 -41.58
N LYS A 9 10.80 20.98 -42.04
CA LYS A 9 10.29 22.05 -41.17
C LYS A 9 8.94 21.67 -40.55
N ALA A 10 8.02 21.15 -41.35
CA ALA A 10 6.73 20.66 -40.86
C ALA A 10 6.90 19.54 -39.82
N GLN A 11 7.81 18.59 -40.05
CA GLN A 11 8.12 17.53 -39.07
C GLN A 11 8.74 18.08 -37.77
N ILE A 12 9.58 19.12 -37.86
CA ILE A 12 10.17 19.76 -36.68
C ILE A 12 9.09 20.50 -35.87
N GLU A 13 8.21 21.24 -36.53
CA GLU A 13 7.09 21.94 -35.88
C GLU A 13 6.11 20.97 -35.23
N GLU A 14 5.75 19.89 -35.94
CA GLU A 14 4.90 18.82 -35.40
C GLU A 14 5.55 18.14 -34.20
N LYS A 15 6.84 17.78 -34.30
CA LYS A 15 7.59 17.20 -33.18
C LYS A 15 7.62 18.12 -31.97
N ASN A 16 7.85 19.42 -32.18
CA ASN A 16 7.88 20.41 -31.09
C ASN A 16 6.50 20.57 -30.44
N SER A 17 5.43 20.56 -31.24
CA SER A 17 4.05 20.58 -30.76
C SER A 17 3.72 19.33 -29.93
N LEU A 18 4.05 18.13 -30.44
CA LEU A 18 3.83 16.87 -29.72
C LEU A 18 4.65 16.79 -28.44
N LEU A 19 5.89 17.30 -28.44
CA LEU A 19 6.71 17.38 -27.24
C LEU A 19 6.08 18.30 -26.19
N ALA A 20 5.62 19.49 -26.59
CA ALA A 20 4.95 20.43 -25.69
C ALA A 20 3.66 19.84 -25.11
N GLN A 21 2.84 19.19 -25.94
CA GLN A 21 1.63 18.48 -25.50
C GLN A 21 1.96 17.34 -24.53
N SER A 22 3.00 16.55 -24.82
CA SER A 22 3.47 15.48 -23.95
C SER A 22 3.97 16.02 -22.61
N GLN A 23 4.69 17.14 -22.59
CA GLN A 23 5.18 17.79 -21.36
C GLN A 23 4.02 18.35 -20.52
N ALA A 24 3.06 19.02 -21.16
CA ALA A 24 1.87 19.54 -20.49
C ALA A 24 1.05 18.39 -19.87
N LYS A 25 0.82 17.30 -20.64
CA LYS A 25 0.10 16.14 -20.14
C LYS A 25 0.84 15.44 -19.01
N SER A 26 2.17 15.32 -19.11
CA SER A 26 2.99 14.76 -18.03
C SER A 26 2.87 15.57 -16.75
N SER A 27 2.89 16.91 -16.84
CA SER A 27 2.74 17.80 -15.69
C SER A 27 1.36 17.65 -15.01
N GLU A 28 0.29 17.57 -15.82
CA GLU A 28 -1.08 17.33 -15.35
C GLU A 28 -1.17 15.99 -14.59
N LEU A 29 -0.64 14.90 -15.18
CA LEU A 29 -0.66 13.57 -14.57
C LEU A 29 0.16 13.51 -13.29
N LEU A 30 1.31 14.18 -13.23
CA LEU A 30 2.12 14.28 -12.01
C LEU A 30 1.38 15.04 -10.90
N SER A 31 0.67 16.11 -11.24
CA SER A 31 -0.17 16.84 -10.28
C SER A 31 -1.31 15.97 -9.73
N ALA A 32 -2.02 15.26 -10.61
CA ALA A 32 -3.08 14.33 -10.21
C ALA A 32 -2.53 13.18 -9.33
N LEU A 33 -1.36 12.64 -9.66
CA LEU A 33 -0.69 11.62 -8.86
C LEU A 33 -0.36 12.13 -7.45
N ARG A 34 0.12 13.38 -7.34
CA ARG A 34 0.41 14.00 -6.04
C ARG A 34 -0.83 14.13 -5.17
N GLN A 35 -1.92 14.62 -5.75
CA GLN A 35 -3.20 14.72 -5.05
C GLN A 35 -3.71 13.36 -4.59
N ASN A 36 -3.60 12.33 -5.45
CA ASN A 36 -3.98 10.96 -5.09
C ASN A 36 -3.16 10.41 -3.93
N LYS A 37 -1.86 10.70 -3.85
CA LYS A 37 -1.01 10.24 -2.73
C LYS A 37 -1.36 10.91 -1.41
N THR A 38 -1.63 12.21 -1.43
CA THR A 38 -2.13 12.91 -0.23
C THR A 38 -3.51 12.37 0.19
N LEU A 39 -4.41 12.15 -0.77
CA LEU A 39 -5.73 11.58 -0.51
C LEU A 39 -5.63 10.17 0.08
N GLN A 40 -4.74 9.31 -0.43
CA GLN A 40 -4.51 7.96 0.08
C GLN A 40 -4.25 7.98 1.59
N SER A 41 -3.26 8.75 2.03
CA SER A 41 -2.94 8.85 3.47
C SER A 41 -4.11 9.34 4.33
N GLN A 42 -4.98 10.22 3.79
CA GLN A 42 -6.17 10.71 4.50
C GLN A 42 -7.25 9.63 4.60
N LEU A 43 -7.46 8.87 3.53
CA LEU A 43 -8.39 7.73 3.52
C LEU A 43 -7.94 6.66 4.50
N ASP A 44 -6.65 6.32 4.54
CA ASP A 44 -6.10 5.35 5.49
C ASP A 44 -6.34 5.80 6.94
N ALA A 45 -6.13 7.09 7.23
CA ALA A 45 -6.39 7.65 8.56
C ALA A 45 -7.89 7.57 8.94
N ALA A 46 -8.77 7.86 7.99
CA ALA A 46 -10.21 7.78 8.18
C ALA A 46 -10.68 6.34 8.41
N ILE A 47 -10.12 5.37 7.67
CA ILE A 47 -10.44 3.94 7.85
C ILE A 47 -9.99 3.46 9.22
N ILE A 48 -8.77 3.77 9.65
CA ILE A 48 -8.30 3.38 10.99
C ILE A 48 -9.17 4.01 12.07
N THR A 49 -9.61 5.27 11.89
CA THR A 49 -10.56 5.93 12.80
C THR A 49 -11.90 5.19 12.85
N TRP A 50 -12.44 4.80 11.68
CA TRP A 50 -13.68 4.03 11.60
C TRP A 50 -13.53 2.66 12.25
N ILE A 51 -12.47 1.91 11.93
CA ILE A 51 -12.19 0.58 12.52
C ILE A 51 -12.13 0.69 14.04
N ASN A 52 -11.44 1.71 14.56
CA ASN A 52 -11.34 1.95 15.99
C ASN A 52 -12.68 2.20 16.68
N ALA A 53 -13.61 2.90 16.02
CA ALA A 53 -14.97 3.11 16.51
C ALA A 53 -15.84 1.85 16.46
N HIS A 54 -15.50 0.88 15.61
CA HIS A 54 -16.28 -0.35 15.36
C HIS A 54 -15.52 -1.62 15.77
N MET A 55 -14.54 -1.52 16.68
CA MET A 55 -13.79 -2.67 17.19
C MET A 55 -14.68 -3.71 17.90
N GLY A 56 -15.90 -3.34 18.31
CA GLY A 56 -16.89 -4.26 18.86
C GLY A 56 -17.53 -5.17 17.81
N ASP A 57 -17.46 -4.81 16.53
CA ASP A 57 -18.15 -5.50 15.43
C ASP A 57 -17.26 -6.57 14.76
N ILE A 58 -16.00 -6.68 15.17
CA ILE A 58 -15.06 -7.66 14.58
C ILE A 58 -15.39 -9.08 15.03
N VAL A 59 -15.31 -10.02 14.09
CA VAL A 59 -15.63 -11.43 14.29
C VAL A 59 -14.35 -12.22 14.55
N ASN A 60 -14.30 -12.92 15.69
CA ASN A 60 -13.26 -13.90 15.97
C ASN A 60 -13.35 -15.07 14.96
N SER A 61 -12.31 -15.25 14.17
CA SER A 61 -12.20 -16.27 13.12
C SER A 61 -11.29 -17.44 13.50
N GLY A 62 -10.88 -17.52 14.78
CA GLY A 62 -10.07 -18.61 15.31
C GLY A 62 -8.55 -18.41 15.16
N PRO A 63 -7.76 -19.44 15.52
CA PRO A 63 -6.31 -19.38 15.47
C PRO A 63 -5.80 -19.34 14.03
N VAL A 64 -4.69 -18.63 13.83
CA VAL A 64 -3.97 -18.53 12.55
C VAL A 64 -2.46 -18.68 12.77
N ALA A 65 -1.79 -19.42 11.90
CA ALA A 65 -0.34 -19.56 11.94
C ALA A 65 0.35 -18.44 11.12
N ARG A 66 1.58 -18.09 11.50
CA ARG A 66 2.45 -17.20 10.71
C ARG A 66 2.55 -17.73 9.27
N GLY A 67 2.34 -16.86 8.28
CA GLY A 67 2.36 -17.20 6.86
C GLY A 67 1.09 -17.83 6.32
N SER A 68 0.06 -18.05 7.13
CA SER A 68 -1.25 -18.48 6.62
C SER A 68 -1.91 -17.36 5.84
N ILE A 69 -2.61 -17.72 4.77
CA ILE A 69 -3.41 -16.76 4.00
C ILE A 69 -4.59 -16.30 4.86
N ILE A 70 -4.71 -14.98 5.04
CA ILE A 70 -5.80 -14.35 5.81
C ILE A 70 -6.71 -13.49 4.94
N GLY A 71 -6.43 -13.36 3.65
CA GLY A 71 -7.25 -12.63 2.71
C GLY A 71 -6.49 -12.37 1.43
N TYR A 72 -7.01 -11.47 0.62
CA TYR A 72 -6.39 -11.03 -0.62
C TYR A 72 -6.49 -9.52 -0.72
N VAL A 73 -5.46 -8.88 -1.26
CA VAL A 73 -5.49 -7.44 -1.52
C VAL A 73 -6.64 -7.11 -2.47
N TYR A 74 -7.40 -6.08 -2.13
CA TYR A 74 -8.50 -5.56 -2.93
C TYR A 74 -7.97 -5.12 -4.31
N PRO A 75 -8.62 -5.52 -5.43
CA PRO A 75 -7.98 -5.50 -6.75
C PRO A 75 -7.93 -4.11 -7.43
N GLY A 76 -8.44 -3.05 -6.82
CA GLY A 76 -8.54 -1.75 -7.49
C GLY A 76 -8.79 -0.58 -6.55
N THR A 77 -9.18 0.54 -7.13
CA THR A 77 -9.63 1.73 -6.41
C THR A 77 -10.97 1.47 -5.73
N SER A 78 -11.21 2.17 -4.62
CA SER A 78 -12.50 2.21 -3.95
C SER A 78 -12.71 3.59 -3.34
N ALA A 79 -13.87 3.81 -2.70
CA ALA A 79 -14.11 5.04 -1.94
C ALA A 79 -13.11 5.25 -0.79
N CYS A 80 -12.38 4.21 -0.38
CA CYS A 80 -11.41 4.24 0.72
C CYS A 80 -9.98 3.91 0.27
N SER A 81 -9.70 3.75 -1.02
CA SER A 81 -8.35 3.40 -1.48
C SER A 81 -8.10 3.89 -2.91
N THR A 82 -6.91 4.45 -3.16
CA THR A 82 -6.52 4.96 -4.47
C THR A 82 -5.93 3.89 -5.40
N GLY A 83 -5.82 2.64 -4.95
CA GLY A 83 -5.35 1.52 -5.76
C GLY A 83 -4.99 0.29 -4.94
N ALA A 84 -4.65 -0.81 -5.61
CA ALA A 84 -4.33 -2.07 -4.97
C ALA A 84 -3.01 -2.03 -4.17
N HIS A 85 -3.13 -2.00 -2.85
CA HIS A 85 -2.03 -2.10 -1.89
C HIS A 85 -2.54 -2.69 -0.57
N LEU A 86 -1.62 -3.11 0.30
CA LEU A 86 -1.92 -3.50 1.67
C LEU A 86 -1.43 -2.41 2.60
N HIS A 87 -2.34 -1.82 3.37
CA HIS A 87 -1.99 -0.98 4.50
C HIS A 87 -1.78 -1.86 5.74
N PHE A 88 -0.57 -1.83 6.30
CA PHE A 88 -0.12 -2.74 7.36
C PHE A 88 0.45 -1.97 8.55
N GLY A 89 0.06 -2.37 9.76
CA GLY A 89 0.57 -1.78 11.00
C GLY A 89 0.71 -2.79 12.13
N ILE A 90 1.54 -2.46 13.11
CA ILE A 90 1.79 -3.26 14.31
C ILE A 90 1.56 -2.39 15.56
N ASP A 91 0.82 -2.92 16.53
CA ASP A 91 0.54 -2.27 17.81
C ASP A 91 1.16 -3.08 18.95
N THR A 92 1.75 -2.39 19.93
CA THR A 92 2.25 -2.99 21.18
C THR A 92 1.14 -3.58 22.04
N ARG A 93 -0.12 -3.15 21.83
CA ARG A 93 -1.29 -3.61 22.60
C ARG A 93 -1.97 -4.79 21.92
N THR A 94 -2.67 -5.61 22.71
CA THR A 94 -3.47 -6.75 22.24
C THR A 94 -4.97 -6.45 22.14
N SER A 95 -5.44 -5.32 22.68
CA SER A 95 -6.86 -4.95 22.71
C SER A 95 -7.07 -3.42 22.70
N GLY A 96 -8.33 -2.97 22.60
CA GLY A 96 -8.72 -1.56 22.55
C GLY A 96 -8.44 -0.91 21.19
N THR A 97 -8.40 0.44 21.15
CA THR A 97 -8.10 1.24 19.96
C THR A 97 -6.75 0.85 19.34
N PHE A 98 -6.72 0.48 18.08
CA PHE A 98 -5.50 0.22 17.31
C PHE A 98 -4.71 1.51 17.06
N SER A 99 -3.40 1.42 17.24
CA SER A 99 -2.42 2.44 16.84
C SER A 99 -1.20 1.71 16.33
N ALA A 100 -0.74 2.04 15.12
CA ALA A 100 0.49 1.48 14.55
C ALA A 100 1.71 2.05 15.31
N SER A 101 1.94 1.57 16.52
CA SER A 101 2.91 2.11 17.48
C SER A 101 4.30 1.47 17.36
N VAL A 102 4.40 0.34 16.67
CA VAL A 102 5.66 -0.40 16.48
C VAL A 102 6.21 -0.14 15.09
N ASP A 103 7.49 0.22 15.03
CA ASP A 103 8.25 0.25 13.78
C ASP A 103 8.42 -1.18 13.24
N PRO A 104 7.86 -1.52 12.06
CA PRO A 104 8.01 -2.84 11.46
C PRO A 104 9.47 -3.22 11.18
N PHE A 105 10.37 -2.24 11.03
CA PHE A 105 11.78 -2.48 10.71
C PHE A 105 12.69 -2.54 11.95
N ALA A 106 12.14 -2.40 13.16
CA ALA A 106 12.84 -2.61 14.42
C ALA A 106 13.05 -4.11 14.74
N GLY A 107 13.44 -4.90 13.73
CA GLY A 107 13.72 -6.34 13.84
C GLY A 107 12.57 -7.28 13.44
N TYR A 108 11.39 -6.76 13.08
CA TYR A 108 10.26 -7.61 12.67
C TYR A 108 10.30 -7.96 11.19
N LEU A 109 10.46 -6.95 10.34
CA LEU A 109 10.72 -7.02 8.92
C LEU A 109 12.11 -6.43 8.64
N VAL A 110 12.62 -6.67 7.43
CA VAL A 110 13.88 -6.08 6.95
C VAL A 110 13.57 -5.05 5.89
N TRP A 111 14.11 -3.85 6.08
CA TRP A 111 14.20 -2.83 5.04
C TRP A 111 15.29 -3.27 4.06
N GLY A 112 14.87 -3.75 2.90
CA GLY A 112 15.77 -4.29 1.88
C GLY A 112 16.42 -3.22 1.03
N GLU A 113 17.19 -3.68 0.05
CA GLU A 113 17.76 -2.84 -0.99
C GLU A 113 16.69 -2.17 -1.86
N SER A 114 17.10 -1.09 -2.52
CA SER A 114 16.28 -0.39 -3.52
C SER A 114 15.87 -1.31 -4.66
N SER A 115 14.60 -1.28 -5.05
CA SER A 115 14.07 -2.13 -6.11
C SER A 115 14.42 -1.68 -7.53
N GLY A 116 14.80 -0.40 -7.69
CA GLY A 116 14.95 0.25 -8.99
C GLY A 116 13.63 0.83 -9.52
N ILE A 117 12.52 0.61 -8.82
CA ILE A 117 11.23 1.22 -9.14
C ILE A 117 11.17 2.58 -8.46
N ILE A 118 11.27 3.64 -9.27
CA ILE A 118 11.30 5.01 -8.80
C ILE A 118 9.90 5.61 -8.93
N SER A 119 9.37 6.04 -7.79
CA SER A 119 8.13 6.80 -7.68
C SER A 119 8.21 8.08 -8.50
N SER A 120 7.28 8.27 -9.44
CA SER A 120 7.15 9.53 -10.19
C SER A 120 6.58 10.67 -9.33
N TYR A 121 6.05 10.36 -8.15
CA TYR A 121 5.48 11.33 -7.22
C TYR A 121 6.56 12.16 -6.51
N ASP A 122 7.54 11.49 -5.91
CA ASP A 122 8.55 12.04 -4.97
C ASP A 122 9.98 11.59 -5.29
N GLY A 123 10.19 10.77 -6.33
CA GLY A 123 11.51 10.25 -6.69
C GLY A 123 12.01 9.15 -5.76
N TRP A 124 11.19 8.67 -4.81
CA TRP A 124 11.59 7.61 -3.90
C TRP A 124 11.75 6.29 -4.64
N ASN A 125 12.90 5.65 -4.47
CA ASN A 125 13.16 4.31 -4.97
C ASN A 125 12.62 3.30 -3.96
N TYR A 126 11.50 2.66 -4.30
CA TYR A 126 10.80 1.76 -3.38
C TYR A 126 11.74 0.62 -2.93
N PRO A 127 11.94 0.41 -1.62
CA PRO A 127 12.77 -0.68 -1.14
C PRO A 127 12.00 -2.00 -1.22
N TYR A 128 12.73 -3.10 -1.41
CA TYR A 128 12.17 -4.41 -1.13
C TYR A 128 11.92 -4.58 0.38
N VAL A 129 10.89 -5.35 0.73
CA VAL A 129 10.60 -5.73 2.12
C VAL A 129 10.80 -7.23 2.25
N ARG A 130 11.60 -7.64 3.24
CA ARG A 130 11.92 -9.06 3.47
C ARG A 130 11.50 -9.49 4.88
N SER A 131 11.25 -10.79 5.03
CA SER A 131 10.83 -11.36 6.31
C SER A 131 12.01 -11.38 7.28
N ASN A 132 11.72 -11.16 8.57
CA ASN A 132 12.59 -11.57 9.67
C ASN A 132 11.72 -12.33 10.69
N LYS A 133 11.57 -11.82 11.92
CA LYS A 133 10.65 -12.39 12.91
C LYS A 133 9.23 -12.47 12.35
N TYR A 134 8.81 -11.45 11.62
CA TYR A 134 7.52 -11.42 10.95
C TYR A 134 7.64 -11.91 9.53
N GLN A 135 6.59 -12.59 9.07
CA GLN A 135 6.38 -12.86 7.66
C GLN A 135 5.98 -11.56 6.96
N VAL A 136 6.58 -11.29 5.80
CA VAL A 136 6.11 -10.21 4.92
C VAL A 136 4.64 -10.49 4.56
N PRO A 137 3.73 -9.52 4.79
CA PRO A 137 2.30 -9.79 4.81
C PRO A 137 1.63 -9.82 3.43
N ILE A 138 2.42 -9.88 2.34
CA ILE A 138 1.94 -10.20 0.98
C ILE A 138 2.82 -11.34 0.46
N ALA A 139 2.22 -12.32 -0.21
CA ALA A 139 2.96 -13.42 -0.84
C ALA A 139 3.80 -12.94 -2.04
N GLY A 140 5.02 -13.48 -2.17
CA GLY A 140 5.95 -13.19 -3.27
C GLY A 140 6.92 -12.03 -2.97
N THR A 141 7.43 -11.39 -4.02
CA THR A 141 8.32 -10.22 -3.90
C THR A 141 7.50 -8.97 -3.60
N VAL A 142 7.87 -8.27 -2.52
CA VAL A 142 7.13 -7.14 -1.98
C VAL A 142 8.01 -5.90 -1.94
N ILE A 143 7.42 -4.77 -2.28
CA ILE A 143 8.01 -3.44 -2.19
C ILE A 143 7.19 -2.57 -1.25
N MET A 144 7.84 -1.63 -0.58
CA MET A 144 7.16 -0.62 0.23
C MET A 144 6.90 0.62 -0.63
N THR A 145 5.63 0.95 -0.84
CA THR A 145 5.20 2.07 -1.70
C THR A 145 4.84 3.33 -0.93
N GLN A 146 4.76 3.23 0.39
CA GLN A 146 4.65 4.35 1.33
C GLN A 146 5.27 3.92 2.66
N ASP A 147 6.16 4.76 3.21
CA ASP A 147 6.76 4.54 4.51
C ASP A 147 5.82 5.01 5.64
N TYR A 148 6.37 5.40 6.80
CA TYR A 148 5.58 5.63 8.01
C TYR A 148 4.48 6.68 7.83
N HIS A 149 3.24 6.24 7.95
CA HIS A 149 2.05 7.09 8.04
C HIS A 149 1.05 6.50 9.03
N ASN A 150 0.09 7.31 9.49
CA ASN A 150 -0.87 6.91 10.53
C ASN A 150 -0.22 6.24 11.76
N GLY A 151 0.90 6.81 12.20
CA GLY A 151 1.84 6.21 13.14
C GLY A 151 3.03 5.61 12.40
N ARG A 152 3.28 4.31 12.62
CA ARG A 152 4.34 3.51 11.98
C ARG A 152 3.78 2.50 10.97
N ALA A 153 2.56 2.74 10.46
CA ALA A 153 2.00 1.90 9.41
C ALA A 153 2.74 2.15 8.09
N ILE A 154 2.73 1.14 7.22
CA ILE A 154 3.41 1.14 5.92
C ILE A 154 2.46 0.59 4.87
N ASP A 155 2.65 1.02 3.62
CA ASP A 155 1.92 0.46 2.49
C ASP A 155 2.81 -0.45 1.66
N LEU A 156 2.29 -1.65 1.40
CA LEU A 156 2.99 -2.71 0.71
C LEU A 156 2.29 -3.02 -0.62
N SER A 157 3.11 -3.26 -1.64
CA SER A 157 2.64 -3.73 -2.93
C SER A 157 3.63 -4.73 -3.52
N ARG A 158 3.42 -5.11 -4.78
CA ARG A 158 4.36 -5.94 -5.56
C ARG A 158 4.87 -5.15 -6.75
N PRO A 159 6.10 -5.42 -7.24
CA PRO A 159 6.61 -4.81 -8.47
C PRO A 159 5.64 -4.89 -9.65
N THR A 160 4.86 -5.97 -9.74
CA THR A 160 3.88 -6.21 -10.81
C THR A 160 2.46 -5.79 -10.45
N GLY A 161 2.26 -5.06 -9.36
CA GLY A 161 0.95 -4.76 -8.77
C GLY A 161 0.48 -5.84 -7.79
N ALA A 162 -0.24 -5.41 -6.76
CA ALA A 162 -0.70 -6.28 -5.67
C ALA A 162 -2.16 -6.74 -5.78
N ALA A 163 -2.88 -6.38 -6.85
CA ALA A 163 -4.28 -6.78 -7.02
C ALA A 163 -4.46 -8.30 -6.88
N ASN A 164 -5.36 -8.73 -5.98
CA ASN A 164 -5.61 -10.14 -5.66
C ASN A 164 -4.39 -10.91 -5.09
N ALA A 165 -3.32 -10.23 -4.68
CA ALA A 165 -2.19 -10.90 -4.06
C ALA A 165 -2.61 -11.50 -2.71
N PRO A 166 -2.22 -12.74 -2.38
CA PRO A 166 -2.51 -13.34 -1.08
C PRO A 166 -1.88 -12.53 0.04
N VAL A 167 -2.69 -12.19 1.05
CA VAL A 167 -2.25 -11.52 2.28
C VAL A 167 -1.95 -12.58 3.32
N LEU A 168 -0.77 -12.50 3.92
CA LEU A 168 -0.24 -13.49 4.85
C LEU A 168 -0.24 -12.95 6.27
N SER A 169 -0.61 -13.78 7.25
CA SER A 169 -0.46 -13.42 8.65
C SER A 169 1.02 -13.23 8.99
N ALA A 170 1.41 -12.02 9.38
CA ALA A 170 2.78 -11.66 9.73
C ALA A 170 3.32 -12.48 10.92
N TYR A 171 2.43 -12.88 11.84
CA TYR A 171 2.76 -13.70 12.99
C TYR A 171 1.59 -14.63 13.36
N GLY A 172 1.84 -15.63 14.22
CA GLY A 172 0.80 -16.54 14.71
C GLY A 172 -0.04 -15.91 15.83
N GLY A 173 -1.34 -16.23 15.88
CA GLY A 173 -2.23 -15.66 16.87
C GLY A 173 -3.70 -15.99 16.64
N THR A 174 -4.58 -15.16 17.17
CA THR A 174 -6.03 -15.22 16.92
C THR A 174 -6.41 -14.21 15.87
N LEU A 175 -7.06 -14.67 14.80
CA LEU A 175 -7.55 -13.84 13.70
C LEU A 175 -8.92 -13.26 14.03
N TYR A 176 -9.07 -11.97 13.80
CA TYR A 176 -10.32 -11.24 13.82
C TYR A 176 -10.53 -10.59 12.46
N ARG A 177 -11.78 -10.56 12.00
CA ARG A 177 -12.17 -9.98 10.71
C ARG A 177 -13.22 -8.91 10.93
N GLY A 178 -13.17 -7.86 10.13
CA GLY A 178 -14.22 -6.87 10.05
C GLY A 178 -14.37 -6.35 8.64
N VAL A 179 -15.38 -5.51 8.45
CA VAL A 179 -15.68 -4.81 7.21
C VAL A 179 -15.59 -3.32 7.51
N ASP A 180 -14.89 -2.54 6.68
CA ASP A 180 -14.74 -1.11 6.86
C ASP A 180 -15.91 -0.29 6.30
N SER A 181 -15.83 1.05 6.42
CA SER A 181 -16.85 1.98 5.91
C SER A 181 -17.07 1.94 4.40
N CYS A 182 -16.16 1.32 3.66
CA CYS A 182 -16.23 1.16 2.21
C CYS A 182 -16.52 -0.27 1.77
N HIS A 183 -17.01 -1.11 2.68
CA HIS A 183 -17.33 -2.51 2.43
C HIS A 183 -16.12 -3.35 2.01
N GLN A 184 -14.90 -2.94 2.36
CA GLN A 184 -13.71 -3.78 2.21
C GLN A 184 -13.45 -4.55 3.49
N ASN A 185 -12.90 -5.75 3.35
CA ASN A 185 -12.52 -6.56 4.48
C ASN A 185 -11.23 -6.01 5.11
N TYR A 186 -11.09 -6.16 6.42
CA TYR A 186 -9.83 -6.00 7.11
C TYR A 186 -9.63 -7.15 8.10
N ALA A 187 -8.39 -7.37 8.48
CA ALA A 187 -8.03 -8.36 9.48
C ALA A 187 -7.22 -7.74 10.60
N ILE A 188 -7.42 -8.23 11.82
CA ILE A 188 -6.56 -7.99 12.96
C ILE A 188 -6.10 -9.35 13.47
N VAL A 189 -4.80 -9.52 13.68
CA VAL A 189 -4.27 -10.73 14.32
C VAL A 189 -3.73 -10.33 15.67
N VAL A 190 -4.36 -10.79 16.74
CA VAL A 190 -3.85 -10.67 18.11
C VAL A 190 -2.82 -11.78 18.31
N GLN A 191 -1.56 -11.39 18.40
CA GLN A 191 -0.40 -12.26 18.26
C GLN A 191 -0.03 -12.90 19.60
N SER A 192 0.52 -14.11 19.54
CA SER A 192 0.98 -14.83 20.73
C SER A 192 2.19 -14.18 21.41
N ASP A 193 2.88 -13.23 20.77
CA ASP A 193 4.01 -12.48 21.35
C ASP A 193 3.59 -11.16 22.03
N GLY A 194 2.30 -11.01 22.33
CA GLY A 194 1.76 -9.88 23.08
C GLY A 194 1.54 -8.61 22.27
N LYS A 195 1.47 -8.69 20.94
CA LYS A 195 1.19 -7.58 20.03
C LYS A 195 -0.07 -7.86 19.21
N ARG A 196 -0.43 -6.94 18.32
CA ARG A 196 -1.33 -7.24 17.22
C ARG A 196 -0.90 -6.54 15.94
N SER A 197 -1.33 -7.09 14.82
CA SER A 197 -1.13 -6.51 13.49
C SER A 197 -2.46 -6.28 12.80
N ILE A 198 -2.56 -5.21 12.03
CA ILE A 198 -3.73 -4.92 11.18
C ILE A 198 -3.37 -5.03 9.71
N TYR A 199 -4.33 -5.46 8.91
CA TYR A 199 -4.25 -5.67 7.47
C TYR A 199 -5.51 -5.07 6.83
N VAL A 200 -5.36 -3.98 6.10
CA VAL A 200 -6.50 -3.21 5.53
C VAL A 200 -6.50 -3.33 3.99
N HIS A 201 -7.63 -3.01 3.36
CA HIS A 201 -7.87 -3.17 1.92
C HIS A 201 -7.87 -4.63 1.47
N LEU A 202 -8.56 -5.50 2.21
CA LEU A 202 -8.78 -6.88 1.80
C LEU A 202 -10.10 -7.00 1.02
N LYS A 203 -10.17 -7.98 0.12
CA LYS A 203 -11.43 -8.48 -0.43
C LYS A 203 -11.88 -9.74 0.30
#